data_AF-A0A6V7JWU6-F1
#
_entry.id   AF-A0A6V7JWU6-F1
#
_cell.length_a   1.000
_cell.length_b   1.000
_cell.length_c   1.000
_cell.angle_alpha   90.00
_cell.angle_beta   90.00
_cell.angle_gamma   90.00
#
_symmetry.space_group_name_H-M   'P 1'
#
loop_
_entity.id
_entity.type
_entity.pdbx_description
1 polymer ?
#
loop_
_entity_poly.entity_id
_entity_poly.type
_entity_poly.pdbx_seq_one_letter_code
_entity_poly.pdbx_strand_id
1 'polypeptide(L)'
;RYTSNTRATNQPTSTTKKPRRRVASVSQRRAANIRERRRMFNLNEAFDKLRKKVPTFAYEKRLSRIETLRLAITYIAFMDELLGIESSSPKAEYIPREYYLPN
;
A
#
# COMPACT_ATOMS: atom_id res chain seq x y z
N ARG A 1 16.04 55.90 -44.69
CA ARG A 1 14.57 55.84 -44.86
C ARG A 1 14.02 55.02 -43.70
N TYR A 2 13.23 55.66 -42.82
CA TYR A 2 12.49 55.00 -41.74
C TYR A 2 11.20 54.38 -42.31
N THR A 3 10.87 53.15 -41.93
CA THR A 3 9.51 52.55 -42.03
C THR A 3 9.39 51.47 -40.95
N SER A 4 8.92 51.81 -39.75
CA SER A 4 7.52 51.73 -39.26
C SER A 4 7.03 50.31 -38.95
N ASN A 5 7.08 50.03 -37.65
CA ASN A 5 6.48 48.92 -36.90
C ASN A 5 4.97 48.81 -37.16
N THR A 6 4.48 47.63 -37.56
CA THR A 6 3.04 47.32 -37.63
C THR A 6 2.68 46.29 -36.57
N ARG A 7 1.98 46.78 -35.55
CA ARG A 7 1.39 46.03 -34.43
C ARG A 7 0.17 45.26 -34.92
N ALA A 8 0.30 43.95 -35.12
CA ALA A 8 -0.82 43.07 -35.41
C ALA A 8 -1.52 42.64 -34.10
N THR A 9 -2.84 42.81 -34.10
CA THR A 9 -3.81 42.62 -33.04
C THR A 9 -3.97 41.15 -32.61
N ASN A 10 -3.82 40.88 -31.30
CA ASN A 10 -4.23 39.61 -30.68
C ASN A 10 -5.75 39.60 -30.47
N GLN A 11 -6.47 38.71 -31.17
CA GLN A 11 -7.83 38.28 -30.81
C GLN A 11 -7.78 36.88 -30.19
N PRO A 12 -8.41 36.64 -29.01
CA PRO A 12 -8.49 35.30 -28.44
C PRO A 12 -9.71 34.57 -29.00
N THR A 13 -9.51 33.69 -29.97
CA THR A 13 -10.56 32.75 -30.40
C THR A 13 -10.69 31.63 -29.38
N SER A 14 -11.81 31.60 -28.66
CA SER A 14 -12.23 30.54 -27.74
C SER A 14 -12.48 29.22 -28.47
N THR A 15 -11.46 28.38 -28.62
CA THR A 15 -11.65 26.99 -29.07
C THR A 15 -11.76 26.07 -27.86
N THR A 16 -12.97 25.57 -27.59
CA THR A 16 -13.26 24.49 -26.65
C THR A 16 -12.58 23.20 -27.12
N LYS A 17 -11.34 22.96 -26.67
CA LYS A 17 -10.61 21.72 -26.97
C LYS A 17 -10.92 20.66 -25.92
N LYS A 18 -11.55 19.56 -26.37
CA LYS A 18 -11.81 18.31 -25.61
C LYS A 18 -10.58 17.94 -24.76
N PRO A 19 -10.75 17.51 -23.49
CA PRO A 19 -9.62 17.27 -22.61
C PRO A 19 -8.83 16.07 -23.14
N ARG A 20 -7.69 16.33 -23.78
CA ARG A 20 -6.69 15.30 -24.05
C ARG A 20 -6.35 14.66 -22.70
N ARG A 21 -6.57 13.35 -22.57
CA ARG A 21 -6.19 12.53 -21.41
C ARG A 21 -4.74 12.88 -21.07
N ARG A 22 -4.54 13.72 -20.05
CA ARG A 22 -3.23 14.31 -19.75
C ARG A 22 -2.33 13.17 -19.28
N VAL A 23 -1.39 12.75 -20.13
CA VAL A 23 -0.34 11.81 -19.74
C VAL A 23 0.49 12.49 -18.66
N ALA A 24 0.68 11.80 -17.53
CA ALA A 24 1.43 12.34 -16.40
C ALA A 24 2.85 12.74 -16.86
N SER A 25 3.27 13.95 -16.52
CA SER A 25 4.61 14.43 -16.82
C SER A 25 5.67 13.57 -16.12
N VAL A 26 6.91 13.64 -16.59
CA VAL A 26 8.05 12.95 -15.94
C VAL A 26 8.16 13.35 -14.47
N SER A 27 7.98 14.64 -14.13
CA SER A 27 8.02 15.13 -12.75
C SER A 27 6.88 14.57 -11.90
N GLN A 28 5.66 14.48 -12.44
CA GLN A 28 4.51 13.89 -11.76
C GLN A 28 4.73 12.39 -11.49
N ARG A 29 5.27 11.65 -12.48
CA ARG A 29 5.61 10.23 -12.31
C ARG A 29 6.69 10.02 -11.25
N ARG A 30 7.75 10.84 -11.25
CA ARG A 30 8.81 10.79 -10.23
C ARG A 30 8.25 11.06 -8.83
N ALA A 31 7.42 12.10 -8.69
CA ALA A 31 6.78 12.42 -7.41
C ALA A 31 5.88 11.27 -6.92
N ALA A 32 5.12 10.62 -7.80
CA ALA A 32 4.30 9.46 -7.47
C ALA A 32 5.16 8.27 -6.98
N ASN A 33 6.25 7.95 -7.67
CA ASN A 33 7.16 6.87 -7.27
C ASN A 33 7.80 7.11 -5.90
N ILE A 34 8.16 8.36 -5.59
CA ILE A 34 8.71 8.73 -4.28
C ILE A 34 7.65 8.51 -3.18
N ARG A 35 6.40 8.91 -3.43
CA ARG A 35 5.31 8.69 -2.47
C ARG A 35 5.08 7.21 -2.21
N GLU A 36 5.03 6.39 -3.26
CA GLU A 36 4.81 4.94 -3.08
C GLU A 36 5.97 4.28 -2.35
N ARG A 37 7.22 4.69 -2.63
CA ARG A 37 8.38 4.21 -1.89
C ARG A 37 8.28 4.51 -0.40
N ARG A 38 7.84 5.73 -0.03
CA ARG A 38 7.63 6.11 1.39
C ARG A 38 6.49 5.29 2.01
N ARG A 39 5.38 5.12 1.30
CA ARG A 39 4.27 4.28 1.76
C ARG A 39 4.72 2.85 2.03
N MET A 40 5.50 2.25 1.12
CA MET A 40 6.05 0.90 1.28
C MET A 40 7.08 0.80 2.40
N PHE A 41 7.91 1.82 2.59
CA PHE A 41 8.82 1.89 3.73
C PHE A 41 8.04 1.81 5.06
N ASN A 42 7.03 2.65 5.24
CA ASN A 42 6.20 2.66 6.45
C ASN A 42 5.48 1.32 6.67
N LEU A 43 4.97 0.70 5.59
CA LEU A 43 4.35 -0.62 5.66
C LEU A 43 5.34 -1.70 6.12
N ASN A 44 6.55 -1.70 5.57
CA ASN A 44 7.58 -2.67 5.95
C ASN A 44 8.03 -2.48 7.40
N GLU A 45 8.15 -1.23 7.86
CA GLU A 45 8.47 -0.92 9.25
C GLU A 45 7.39 -1.45 10.21
N ALA A 46 6.11 -1.26 9.89
CA ALA A 46 5.00 -1.81 10.67
C ALA A 46 5.04 -3.34 10.71
N PHE A 47 5.35 -3.98 9.59
CA PHE A 47 5.53 -5.43 9.52
C PHE A 47 6.69 -5.92 10.41
N ASP A 48 7.77 -5.14 10.53
CA ASP A 48 8.91 -5.49 11.40
C ASP A 48 8.60 -5.30 12.87
N LYS A 49 7.79 -4.29 13.21
CA LYS A 49 7.23 -4.16 14.56
C LYS A 49 6.35 -5.34 14.91
N LEU A 50 5.50 -5.80 13.98
CA LEU A 50 4.66 -6.98 14.19
C LEU A 50 5.51 -8.24 14.42
N ARG A 51 6.52 -8.50 13.58
CA ARG A 51 7.42 -9.66 13.74
C ARG A 51 8.04 -9.75 15.13
N LYS A 52 8.43 -8.61 15.72
CA LYS A 52 9.01 -8.56 17.07
C LYS A 52 8.03 -8.90 18.19
N LYS A 53 6.73 -8.86 17.92
CA LYS A 53 5.66 -9.16 18.90
C LYS A 53 5.11 -10.58 18.73
N VAL A 54 5.33 -11.18 17.58
CA VAL A 54 4.95 -12.56 17.31
C VAL A 54 5.97 -13.51 17.96
N PRO A 55 5.54 -14.55 18.67
CA PRO A 55 6.45 -15.50 19.31
C PRO A 55 7.20 -16.33 18.26
N THR A 56 8.53 -16.31 18.31
CA THR A 56 9.42 -17.12 17.46
C THR A 56 10.63 -17.59 18.25
N PHE A 57 11.35 -18.62 17.77
CA PHE A 57 12.62 -18.99 18.38
C PHE A 57 13.70 -17.93 18.12
N ALA A 58 14.62 -17.72 19.07
CA ALA A 58 15.62 -16.65 19.03
C ALA A 58 16.58 -16.73 17.82
N TYR A 59 16.77 -17.93 17.27
CA TYR A 59 17.66 -18.20 16.13
C TYR A 59 16.90 -18.41 14.82
N GLU A 60 15.58 -18.18 14.82
CA GLU A 60 14.76 -18.41 13.64
C GLU A 60 14.99 -17.35 12.58
N LYS A 61 14.94 -17.79 11.32
CA LYS A 61 14.99 -16.88 10.16
C LYS A 61 13.85 -15.85 10.24
N ARG A 62 14.06 -14.70 9.59
CA ARG A 62 13.01 -13.67 9.44
C ARG A 62 11.80 -14.25 8.69
N LEU A 63 10.65 -14.23 9.35
CA LEU A 63 9.38 -14.71 8.79
C LEU A 63 8.95 -13.92 7.55
N SER A 64 8.37 -14.62 6.56
CA SER A 64 7.69 -13.99 5.43
C SER A 64 6.45 -13.21 5.88
N ARG A 65 5.86 -12.37 5.00
CA ARG A 65 4.66 -11.60 5.33
C ARG A 65 3.49 -12.51 5.69
N ILE A 66 3.25 -13.58 4.93
CA ILE A 66 2.13 -14.48 5.18
C ILE A 66 2.31 -15.27 6.48
N GLU A 67 3.52 -15.76 6.76
CA GLU A 67 3.83 -16.45 8.03
C GLU A 67 3.63 -15.52 9.22
N THR A 68 4.13 -14.27 9.13
CA THR A 68 3.95 -13.26 10.19
C THR A 68 2.47 -13.01 10.48
N LEU A 69 1.64 -12.87 9.44
CA LEU A 69 0.20 -12.63 9.61
C LEU A 69 -0.52 -13.83 10.21
N ARG A 70 -0.26 -15.04 9.71
CA ARG A 70 -0.86 -16.27 10.23
C ARG A 70 -0.53 -16.47 11.70
N LEU A 71 0.75 -16.34 12.06
CA LEU A 71 1.19 -16.56 13.43
C LEU A 71 0.68 -15.47 14.39
N ALA A 72 0.57 -14.21 13.93
CA ALA A 72 -0.04 -13.14 14.73
C ALA A 72 -1.52 -13.43 15.05
N ILE A 73 -2.30 -13.89 14.05
CA ILE A 73 -3.72 -14.25 14.24
C ILE A 73 -3.84 -15.39 15.25
N THR A 74 -3.05 -16.46 15.08
CA THR A 74 -3.04 -17.59 16.01
C THR A 74 -2.62 -17.16 17.42
N TYR A 75 -1.63 -16.27 17.53
CA TYR A 75 -1.14 -15.80 18.82
C TYR A 75 -2.17 -14.96 19.58
N ILE A 76 -2.92 -14.10 18.90
CA ILE A 76 -4.03 -13.35 19.52
C ILE A 76 -5.08 -14.33 20.04
N ALA A 77 -5.53 -15.27 19.22
CA ALA A 77 -6.54 -16.26 19.62
C ALA A 77 -6.07 -17.11 20.83
N PHE A 78 -4.80 -17.53 20.84
CA PHE A 78 -4.22 -18.25 21.96
C PHE A 78 -4.18 -17.42 23.26
N MET A 79 -3.84 -16.14 23.16
CA MET A 79 -3.83 -15.24 24.31
C MET A 79 -5.25 -14.97 24.84
N ASP A 80 -6.24 -14.84 23.95
CA ASP A 80 -7.65 -14.68 24.34
C ASP A 80 -8.17 -15.91 25.12
N GLU A 81 -7.85 -17.13 24.65
CA GLU A 81 -8.16 -18.39 25.34
C GLU A 81 -7.47 -18.48 26.70
N LEU A 82 -6.16 -18.18 26.75
CA LEU A 82 -5.37 -18.22 27.98
C LEU A 82 -5.89 -17.25 29.06
N LEU A 83 -6.37 -16.08 28.64
CA LEU A 83 -6.92 -15.06 29.53
C LEU A 83 -8.39 -15.31 29.90
N GLY A 84 -9.00 -16.39 29.40
CA GLY A 84 -10.42 -16.68 29.64
C GLY A 84 -11.35 -15.62 29.07
N ILE A 85 -10.89 -14.87 28.06
CA ILE A 85 -11.71 -13.93 27.30
C ILE A 85 -12.51 -14.77 26.29
N GLU A 86 -13.38 -15.63 26.81
CA GLU A 86 -14.41 -16.27 26.00
C GLU A 86 -15.46 -15.21 25.66
N SER A 87 -15.17 -14.40 24.64
CA SER A 87 -16.27 -13.79 23.91
C SER A 87 -16.96 -14.92 23.16
N SER A 88 -18.25 -15.12 23.44
CA SER A 88 -19.23 -15.94 22.73
C SER A 88 -19.27 -15.65 21.21
N SER A 89 -18.18 -15.89 20.49
CA SER A 89 -18.00 -15.62 19.08
C SER A 89 -17.54 -16.91 18.41
N PRO A 90 -18.12 -17.31 17.25
CA PRO A 90 -17.82 -18.58 16.64
C PRO A 90 -16.32 -18.63 16.33
N LYS A 91 -15.66 -19.66 16.87
CA LYS A 91 -14.29 -20.04 16.50
C LYS A 91 -14.18 -19.89 14.99
N ALA A 92 -13.27 -19.04 14.51
CA ALA A 92 -12.94 -19.01 13.09
C ALA A 92 -12.50 -20.42 12.74
N GLU A 93 -13.42 -21.17 12.13
CA GLU A 93 -13.24 -22.57 11.80
C GLU A 93 -11.89 -22.70 11.12
N TYR A 94 -11.10 -23.63 11.64
CA TYR A 94 -9.95 -24.19 10.97
C TYR A 94 -10.27 -24.29 9.48
N ILE A 95 -9.76 -23.37 8.65
CA ILE A 95 -9.96 -23.46 7.21
C ILE A 95 -9.09 -24.63 6.77
N PRO A 96 -9.71 -25.76 6.36
CA PRO A 96 -8.96 -26.96 6.08
C PRO A 96 -7.95 -26.75 4.95
N ARG A 97 -6.82 -27.49 4.97
CA ARG A 97 -5.71 -27.26 4.03
C ARG A 97 -6.13 -27.42 2.57
N GLU A 98 -7.19 -28.17 2.31
CA GLU A 98 -7.79 -28.40 1.00
C GLU A 98 -8.40 -27.15 0.36
N TYR A 99 -8.62 -26.07 1.12
CA TYR A 99 -9.14 -24.78 0.59
C TYR A 99 -8.06 -23.75 0.28
N TYR A 100 -6.77 -24.08 0.45
CA TYR A 100 -5.71 -23.26 -0.11
C TYR A 100 -5.62 -23.54 -1.62
N LEU A 101 -5.97 -22.55 -2.43
CA LEU A 101 -5.75 -22.59 -3.88
C LEU A 101 -4.29 -22.97 -4.16
N PRO A 102 -4.01 -24.00 -4.98
CA PRO A 102 -2.65 -24.32 -5.41
C PRO A 102 -2.07 -23.14 -6.19
N ASN A 103 -0.76 -22.93 -6.06
CA ASN A 103 -0.01 -21.92 -6.81
C ASN A 103 -0.14 -22.11 -8.33
#